data_AF-C9YEU5-F1
#
_entry.id   AF-C9YEU5-F1
#
_cell.length_a   1.000
_cell.length_b   1.000
_cell.length_c   1.000
_cell.angle_alpha   90.00
_cell.angle_beta   90.00
_cell.angle_gamma   90.00
#
_symmetry.space_group_name_H-M   'P 1'
#
loop_
_entity.id
_entity.type
_entity.pdbx_description
1 polymer ?
#
loop_
_entity_poly.entity_id
_entity_poly.type
_entity_poly.pdbx_seq_one_letter_code
_entity_poly.pdbx_strand_id
1 'polypeptide(L)' 'MSRLALTRTKIYNTVARQLHGQVPCWVCGKHVTPEDATLEHIRPQSEGGSSHLENLAISHGTCNRGRHIPKPAA' A
#
# COMPACT_ATOMS: atom_id res chain seq x y z
N MET A 1 12.19 8.11 -13.21
CA MET A 1 11.24 7.46 -12.28
C MET A 1 11.88 6.22 -11.68
N SER A 2 11.73 5.97 -10.37
CA SER A 2 12.33 4.79 -9.72
C SER A 2 11.54 3.52 -10.02
N ARG A 3 12.18 2.35 -9.92
CA ARG A 3 11.52 1.03 -10.09
C ARG A 3 10.30 0.87 -9.18
N LEU A 4 10.36 1.38 -7.96
CA LEU A 4 9.27 1.34 -6.99
C LEU A 4 8.09 2.23 -7.40
N ALA A 5 8.34 3.39 -8.01
CA ALA A 5 7.28 4.26 -8.51
C ALA A 5 6.48 3.58 -9.65
N LEU A 6 7.16 2.87 -10.54
CA LEU A 6 6.51 2.07 -11.60
C LEU A 6 5.68 0.93 -11.02
N THR A 7 6.21 0.22 -10.02
CA THR A 7 5.49 -0.86 -9.32
C THR A 7 4.23 -0.34 -8.64
N ARG A 8 4.32 0.80 -7.93
CA ARG A 8 3.17 1.46 -7.30
C ARG A 8 2.07 1.72 -8.32
N THR A 9 2.39 2.41 -9.41
CA THR A 9 1.41 2.77 -10.44
C THR A 9 0.79 1.52 -11.07
N LYS A 10 1.59 0.47 -11.31
CA LYS A 10 1.11 -0.80 -11.85
C LYS A 10 0.09 -1.46 -10.91
N ILE A 11 0.43 -1.61 -9.62
CA ILE A 11 -0.46 -2.23 -8.63
C ILE A 11 -1.74 -1.40 -8.49
N TYR A 12 -1.62 -0.07 -8.34
CA TYR A 12 -2.76 0.83 -8.23
C TYR A 12 -3.74 0.64 -9.40
N ASN A 13 -3.23 0.69 -10.63
CA ASN A 13 -4.07 0.56 -11.83
C ASN A 13 -4.69 -0.84 -11.94
N THR A 14 -3.96 -1.89 -11.56
CA THR A 14 -4.51 -3.25 -11.53
C THR A 14 -5.66 -3.37 -10.53
N VAL A 15 -5.49 -2.87 -9.31
CA VAL A 15 -6.53 -2.92 -8.27
C VAL A 15 -7.73 -2.07 -8.67
N ALA A 16 -7.50 -0.83 -9.13
CA ALA A 16 -8.55 0.06 -9.59
C ALA A 16 -9.37 -0.60 -10.71
N ARG A 17 -8.70 -1.27 -11.67
CA ARG A 17 -9.40 -1.99 -12.74
C ARG A 17 -10.26 -3.15 -12.21
N GLN A 18 -9.77 -3.89 -11.22
CA GLN A 18 -10.48 -5.03 -10.65
C GLN A 18 -11.66 -4.62 -9.75
N LEU A 19 -11.57 -3.45 -9.12
CA LEU A 19 -12.53 -2.96 -8.14
C LEU A 19 -13.26 -1.69 -8.61
N HIS A 20 -13.54 -1.59 -9.91
CA HIS A 20 -14.38 -0.53 -10.50
C HIS A 20 -13.94 0.91 -10.15
N GLY A 21 -12.64 1.16 -10.19
CA GLY A 21 -12.02 2.44 -9.86
C GLY A 21 -11.64 2.60 -8.38
N GLN A 22 -12.04 1.67 -7.51
CA GLN A 22 -11.69 1.75 -6.10
C GLN A 22 -10.36 1.05 -5.80
N VAL A 23 -9.47 1.74 -5.09
CA VAL A 23 -8.27 1.15 -4.50
C VAL A 23 -8.37 1.20 -2.98
N PRO A 24 -8.76 0.10 -2.31
CA PRO A 24 -8.86 0.09 -0.86
C PRO A 24 -7.47 0.12 -0.21
N CYS A 25 -7.31 0.96 0.81
CA CYS A 25 -6.13 0.98 1.65
C CYS A 25 -6.00 -0.34 2.40
N TRP A 26 -4.83 -0.96 2.36
CA TRP A 26 -4.55 -2.18 3.12
C TRP A 26 -4.77 -2.04 4.64
N VAL A 27 -4.52 -0.84 5.19
CA VAL A 27 -4.57 -0.61 6.64
C VAL A 27 -5.99 -0.29 7.12
N CYS A 28 -6.74 0.56 6.40
CA CYS A 28 -8.03 1.06 6.87
C CYS A 28 -9.23 0.72 5.98
N GLY A 29 -9.00 0.10 4.81
CA GLY A 29 -10.04 -0.28 3.84
C GLY A 29 -10.62 0.87 3.00
N LYS A 30 -10.39 2.14 3.36
CA LYS A 30 -10.90 3.31 2.62
C LYS A 30 -10.19 3.49 1.29
N HIS A 31 -10.87 4.11 0.33
CA HIS A 31 -10.30 4.42 -0.98
C HIS A 31 -9.05 5.32 -0.88
N VAL A 32 -7.99 4.95 -1.60
CA VAL A 32 -6.73 5.69 -1.75
C VAL A 32 -6.72 6.36 -3.12
N THR A 33 -6.42 7.67 -3.18
CA THR A 33 -6.27 8.38 -4.46
C THR A 33 -4.90 8.09 -5.09
N PRO A 34 -4.70 8.28 -6.40
CA PRO A 34 -3.41 8.04 -7.05
C PRO A 34 -2.26 8.85 -6.43
N GLU A 35 -2.55 10.07 -5.95
CA GLU A 35 -1.57 11.01 -5.40
C GLU A 35 -1.12 10.60 -4.00
N ASP A 36 -2.02 10.07 -3.18
CA ASP A 36 -1.73 9.59 -1.82
C ASP A 36 -1.35 8.09 -1.78
N ALA A 37 -1.37 7.42 -2.93
CA ALA A 37 -0.96 6.04 -3.02
C ALA A 37 0.52 5.88 -2.66
N THR A 38 0.76 5.05 -1.66
CA THR A 38 2.09 4.56 -1.29
C THR A 38 2.16 3.06 -1.45
N LEU A 39 3.38 2.57 -1.71
CA LEU A 39 3.67 1.15 -1.83
C LEU A 39 4.06 0.63 -0.45
N GLU A 40 3.33 -0.37 0.04
CA GLU A 40 3.49 -0.93 1.38
C GLU A 40 3.90 -2.39 1.32
N HIS A 41 4.86 -2.79 2.16
CA HIS A 41 5.18 -4.19 2.35
C HIS A 41 4.22 -4.82 3.37
N ILE A 42 3.53 -5.90 2.99
CA ILE A 42 2.60 -6.58 3.90
C ILE A 42 3.38 -7.13 5.11
N ARG A 43 4.46 -7.86 4.83
CA ARG A 43 5.50 -8.23 5.79
C ARG A 43 6.71 -7.32 5.61
N PRO A 44 7.22 -6.65 6.66
CA PRO A 44 8.40 -5.80 6.58
C PRO A 44 9.64 -6.55 6.08
N GLN A 45 10.54 -5.87 5.35
CA GLN A 45 11.79 -6.47 4.88
C GLN A 45 12.71 -6.93 6.03
N SER A 46 12.72 -6.18 7.14
CA SER A 46 13.46 -6.53 8.36
C SER A 46 13.02 -7.85 8.98
N GLU A 47 11.77 -8.24 8.73
CA GLU A 47 11.19 -9.50 9.21
C GLU A 47 11.23 -10.60 8.14
N GLY A 48 11.92 -10.38 7.02
CA GLY A 48 12.03 -11.33 5.92
C GLY A 48 10.97 -11.17 4.81
N GLY A 49 10.29 -10.03 4.74
CA GLY A 49 9.40 -9.70 3.64
C GLY A 49 10.12 -9.42 2.33
N SER A 50 9.55 -9.86 1.21
CA SER A 50 10.11 -9.66 -0.14
C SER A 50 9.54 -8.41 -0.81
N SER A 51 10.19 -7.91 -1.87
CA SER A 51 9.64 -6.86 -2.74
C SER A 51 8.86 -7.44 -3.94
N HIS A 52 8.37 -8.67 -3.83
CA HIS A 52 7.50 -9.29 -4.82
C HIS A 52 6.07 -8.78 -4.70
N LEU A 53 5.32 -8.80 -5.81
CA LEU A 53 3.95 -8.26 -5.87
C LEU A 53 3.01 -8.86 -4.82
N GLU A 54 3.19 -10.13 -4.46
CA GLU A 54 2.43 -10.83 -3.42
C GLU A 54 2.62 -10.26 -2.01
N ASN A 55 3.75 -9.59 -1.74
CA ASN A 55 4.05 -8.95 -0.47
C ASN A 55 3.90 -7.42 -0.54
N LEU A 56 3.30 -6.90 -1.61
CA LEU A 56 3.12 -5.47 -1.83
C LEU A 56 1.63 -5.11 -1.86
N ALA A 57 1.27 -4.03 -1.18
CA ALA A 57 -0.07 -3.47 -1.15
C ALA A 57 -0.06 -1.96 -1.34
N ILE A 58 -1.25 -1.38 -1.55
CA ILE A 58 -1.45 0.07 -1.60
C ILE A 58 -2.03 0.57 -0.29
N SER A 59 -1.52 1.70 0.20
CA SER A 59 -2.09 2.38 1.37
C SER A 59 -1.91 3.90 1.24
N HIS A 60 -2.71 4.66 1.99
CA HIS A 60 -2.51 6.10 2.17
C HIS A 60 -1.14 6.39 2.78
N GLY A 61 -0.54 7.52 2.44
CA GLY A 61 0.75 7.90 3.02
C GLY A 61 0.69 8.09 4.53
N THR A 62 -0.46 8.50 5.08
CA THR A 62 -0.68 8.61 6.54
C THR A 62 -0.80 7.24 7.20
N CYS A 63 -1.58 6.32 6.62
CA CYS A 63 -1.75 4.97 7.13
C CYS A 63 -0.45 4.16 7.12
N ASN A 64 0.35 4.28 6.05
CA ASN A 64 1.65 3.63 5.95
C ASN A 64 2.57 4.09 7.11
N ARG A 65 2.77 5.40 7.24
CA ARG A 65 3.61 5.98 8.31
C ARG A 65 3.14 5.62 9.72
N GLY A 66 1.82 5.57 9.94
CA GLY A 66 1.23 5.27 11.23
C GLY A 66 1.24 3.79 11.62
N ARG A 67 1.51 2.86 10.69
CA ARG A 67 1.42 1.41 10.95
C ARG A 67 2.47 0.90 11.96
N HIS A 68 3.62 1.57 12.04
CA HIS A 68 4.67 1.23 13.00
C HIS A 68 4.44 1.82 14.39
N ILE A 69 3.45 2.71 14.53
CA ILE A 69 3.08 3.27 15.81
C ILE A 69 2.07 2.31 16.43
N PRO A 70 2.34 1.72 17.61
CA PRO A 70 1.34 0.94 18.33
C PRO A 70 0.11 1.82 18.53
N LYS A 71 -1.08 1.37 18.10
CA LYS A 71 -2.31 2.04 18.49
C LYS A 71 -2.36 2.05 20.02
N PRO A 72 -2.59 3.20 20.68
CA PRO A 72 -2.80 3.20 22.12
C PRO A 72 -3.98 2.27 22.43
N ALA A 73 -3.80 1.40 23.42
CA ALA A 73 -4.85 0.54 23.91
C ALA A 73 -6.03 1.43 24.33
N ALA A 74 -7.19 1.20 23.71
CA ALA A 74 -8.45 1.85 24.07
C ALA A 74 -8.99 1.30 25.40
#